data_AF-A0A3S1DG80-F1
#
_entry.id   AF-A0A3S1DG80-F1
#
_cell.length_a   1.000
_cell.length_b   1.000
_cell.length_c   1.000
_cell.angle_alpha   90.00
_cell.angle_beta   90.00
_cell.angle_gamma   90.00
#
_symmetry.space_group_name_H-M   'P 1'
#
loop_
_entity.id
_entity.type
_entity.pdbx_description
1 polymer ?
#
loop_
_entity_poly.entity_id
_entity_poly.type
_entity_poly.pdbx_seq_one_letter_code
_entity_poly.pdbx_strand_id
1 'polypeptide(L)'
;MLKKYLSARYRDGGRGPAAYDCWGLCIAVRHQLLGLPLLPSLGAVGKDRLRENTHAYHDLKQGMEECAPEVGAIAAVFRGALCLHVGVVIEADGRLKVLDTNPGGARIRTVREFETDFPRVVFYRDRIFPEQDGRLGADGHVSN
;
A
#
# COMPACT_ATOMS: atom_id res chain seq x y z
N MET A 1 -14.18 -6.62 -7.94
CA MET A 1 -12.86 -7.07 -7.42
C MET A 1 -12.57 -6.60 -5.99
N LEU A 2 -12.96 -5.40 -5.56
CA LEU A 2 -12.70 -4.89 -4.20
C LEU A 2 -13.36 -5.71 -3.07
N LYS A 3 -14.58 -6.25 -3.30
CA LYS A 3 -15.36 -7.02 -2.32
C LYS A 3 -14.58 -8.17 -1.66
N LYS A 4 -13.71 -8.87 -2.40
CA LYS A 4 -12.93 -10.01 -1.88
C LYS A 4 -11.99 -9.61 -0.74
N TYR A 5 -11.45 -8.38 -0.82
CA TYR A 5 -10.58 -7.82 0.21
C TYR A 5 -11.37 -7.40 1.45
N LEU A 6 -12.57 -6.84 1.25
CA LEU A 6 -13.47 -6.45 2.35
C LEU A 6 -14.02 -7.65 3.11
N SER A 7 -14.19 -8.79 2.45
CA SER A 7 -14.63 -10.04 3.08
C SER A 7 -13.50 -10.83 3.75
N ALA A 8 -12.24 -10.49 3.48
CA ALA A 8 -11.11 -11.24 4.02
C ALA A 8 -10.91 -10.96 5.51
N ARG A 9 -10.54 -12.01 6.26
CA ARG A 9 -10.27 -11.88 7.70
C ARG A 9 -8.90 -11.24 7.93
N TYR A 10 -8.74 -10.62 9.09
CA TYR A 10 -7.41 -10.27 9.58
C TYR A 10 -6.69 -11.50 10.11
N ARG A 11 -5.42 -11.67 9.76
CA ARG A 11 -4.51 -12.65 10.38
C ARG A 11 -3.07 -12.16 10.24
N ASP A 12 -2.32 -12.10 11.34
CA ASP A 12 -0.89 -11.78 11.31
C ASP A 12 -0.15 -12.73 10.35
N GLY A 13 0.75 -12.18 9.52
CA GLY A 13 1.41 -12.92 8.44
C GLY A 13 0.47 -13.33 7.29
N GLY A 14 -0.79 -12.87 7.27
CA GLY A 14 -1.75 -13.17 6.23
C GLY A 14 -1.38 -12.54 4.88
N ARG A 15 -1.39 -13.34 3.81
CA ARG A 15 -1.06 -12.90 2.43
C ARG A 15 -2.19 -13.21 1.43
N GLY A 16 -3.37 -13.55 1.93
CA GLY A 16 -4.56 -13.83 1.14
C GLY A 16 -4.70 -15.26 0.62
N PRO A 17 -5.76 -15.53 -0.16
CA PRO A 17 -6.92 -14.64 -0.32
C PRO A 17 -7.89 -14.69 0.87
N ALA A 18 -7.81 -15.72 1.73
CA ALA A 18 -8.75 -15.91 2.84
C ALA A 18 -8.51 -14.94 4.02
N ALA A 19 -7.25 -14.56 4.25
CA ALA A 19 -6.88 -13.64 5.33
C ALA A 19 -5.62 -12.83 4.99
N TYR A 20 -5.60 -11.57 5.43
CA TYR A 20 -4.50 -10.63 5.26
C TYR A 20 -4.10 -10.01 6.60
N ASP A 21 -2.83 -9.61 6.74
CA ASP A 21 -2.47 -8.52 7.65
C ASP A 21 -2.43 -7.19 6.88
N CYS A 22 -2.03 -6.10 7.55
CA CYS A 22 -2.01 -4.77 6.96
C CYS A 22 -1.11 -4.68 5.71
N TRP A 23 0.10 -5.24 5.77
CA TRP A 23 1.02 -5.27 4.65
C TRP A 23 0.58 -6.21 3.55
N GLY A 24 0.12 -7.41 3.89
CA GLY A 24 -0.40 -8.39 2.94
C GLY A 24 -1.58 -7.86 2.16
N LEU A 25 -2.49 -7.13 2.82
CA LEU A 25 -3.60 -6.46 2.15
C LEU A 25 -3.09 -5.36 1.21
N CYS A 26 -2.22 -4.49 1.72
CA CYS A 26 -1.64 -3.38 0.96
C CYS A 26 -0.97 -3.89 -0.33
N ILE A 27 -0.06 -4.86 -0.21
CA ILE A 27 0.66 -5.48 -1.34
C ILE A 27 -0.32 -6.13 -2.32
N ALA A 28 -1.28 -6.93 -1.82
CA ALA A 28 -2.23 -7.62 -2.68
C ALA A 28 -3.13 -6.65 -3.46
N VAL A 29 -3.60 -5.58 -2.84
CA VAL A 29 -4.40 -4.55 -3.51
C VAL A 29 -3.56 -3.81 -4.54
N ARG A 30 -2.37 -3.33 -4.18
CA ARG A 30 -1.48 -2.62 -5.11
C ARG A 30 -1.16 -3.48 -6.34
N HIS A 31 -0.80 -4.75 -6.15
CA HIS A 31 -0.43 -5.61 -7.25
C HIS A 31 -1.65 -6.13 -8.03
N GLN A 32 -2.61 -6.77 -7.36
CA GLN A 32 -3.68 -7.50 -8.04
C GLN A 32 -4.87 -6.63 -8.44
N LEU A 33 -5.11 -5.48 -7.78
CA LEU A 33 -6.20 -4.57 -8.13
C LEU A 33 -5.71 -3.41 -9.00
N LEU A 34 -4.55 -2.84 -8.68
CA LEU A 34 -4.04 -1.64 -9.35
C LEU A 34 -2.97 -1.95 -10.41
N GLY A 35 -2.51 -3.20 -10.52
CA GLY A 35 -1.51 -3.60 -11.52
C GLY A 35 -0.11 -3.04 -11.28
N LEU A 36 0.17 -2.55 -10.07
CA LEU A 36 1.48 -2.00 -9.71
C LEU A 36 2.52 -3.12 -9.55
N PRO A 37 3.82 -2.79 -9.70
CA PRO A 37 4.90 -3.74 -9.44
C PRO A 37 4.75 -4.41 -8.07
N LEU A 38 5.01 -5.72 -8.03
CA LEU A 38 4.94 -6.46 -6.78
C LEU A 38 6.06 -5.99 -5.86
N LEU A 39 5.70 -5.44 -4.71
CA LEU A 39 6.67 -5.10 -3.68
C LEU A 39 7.34 -6.36 -3.13
N PRO A 40 8.59 -6.26 -2.64
CA PRO A 40 9.24 -7.37 -1.96
C PRO A 40 8.32 -8.01 -0.91
N SER A 41 8.35 -9.35 -0.83
CA SER A 41 7.60 -10.06 0.19
C SER A 41 8.17 -9.72 1.56
N LEU A 42 7.53 -8.78 2.24
CA LEU A 42 7.83 -8.48 3.63
C LEU A 42 7.41 -9.70 4.46
N GLY A 43 8.38 -10.36 5.09
CA GLY A 43 8.19 -11.50 5.98
C GLY A 43 7.25 -11.20 7.14
N ALA A 44 7.12 -12.10 8.12
CA ALA A 44 6.06 -12.14 9.13
C ALA A 44 5.87 -10.85 9.97
N VAL A 45 5.23 -9.85 9.36
CA VAL A 45 4.70 -8.61 9.92
C VAL A 45 3.31 -8.84 10.51
N GLY A 46 2.83 -7.92 11.34
CA GLY A 46 1.59 -8.08 12.09
C GLY A 46 1.39 -6.99 13.13
N LYS A 47 0.20 -6.88 13.71
CA LYS A 47 -0.14 -5.79 14.64
C LYS A 47 0.83 -5.69 15.82
N ASP A 48 1.20 -6.85 16.38
CA ASP A 48 2.05 -6.92 17.58
C ASP A 48 3.55 -7.06 17.23
N ARG A 49 3.91 -6.96 15.95
CA ARG A 49 5.26 -7.17 15.42
C ARG A 49 5.91 -5.87 15.01
N LEU A 50 6.02 -4.93 15.96
CA LEU A 50 6.47 -3.56 15.72
C LEU A 50 7.89 -3.47 15.13
N ARG A 51 8.80 -4.38 15.53
CA ARG A 51 10.17 -4.43 15.01
C ARG A 51 10.17 -4.85 13.54
N GLU A 52 9.44 -5.90 13.22
CA GLU A 52 9.29 -6.42 11.86
C GLU A 52 8.59 -5.41 10.95
N ASN A 53 7.54 -4.73 11.45
CA ASN A 53 6.85 -3.68 10.71
C ASN A 53 7.78 -2.50 10.39
N THR A 54 8.63 -2.12 11.36
CA THR A 54 9.59 -1.03 11.18
C THR A 54 10.70 -1.42 10.21
N HIS A 55 11.24 -2.65 10.29
CA HIS A 55 12.20 -3.16 9.30
C HIS A 55 11.60 -3.22 7.90
N ALA A 56 10.40 -3.80 7.75
CA ALA A 56 9.70 -3.89 6.49
C ALA A 56 9.45 -2.51 5.85
N TYR A 57 9.10 -1.51 6.67
CA TYR A 57 9.03 -0.13 6.24
C TYR A 57 10.39 0.41 5.77
N HIS A 58 11.48 0.18 6.52
CA HIS A 58 12.81 0.66 6.12
C HIS A 58 13.29 0.05 4.80
N ASP A 59 13.05 -1.25 4.59
CA ASP A 59 13.40 -1.95 3.35
C ASP A 59 12.61 -1.37 2.17
N LEU A 60 11.31 -1.14 2.34
CA LEU A 60 10.47 -0.56 1.29
C LEU A 60 10.77 0.91 1.01
N LYS A 61 11.07 1.70 2.05
CA LYS A 61 11.31 3.13 1.91
C LYS A 61 12.44 3.45 0.95
N GLN A 62 13.45 2.57 0.82
CA GLN A 62 14.57 2.79 -0.10
C GLN A 62 14.12 2.95 -1.55
N GLY A 63 13.07 2.24 -1.94
CA GLY A 63 12.47 2.28 -3.28
C GLY A 63 11.28 3.24 -3.39
N MET A 64 11.04 4.10 -2.40
CA MET A 64 9.83 4.93 -2.34
C MET A 64 10.15 6.40 -2.06
N GLU A 65 9.25 7.28 -2.46
CA GLU A 65 9.30 8.71 -2.15
C GLU A 65 8.00 9.18 -1.51
N GLU A 66 8.12 10.21 -0.66
CA GLU A 66 6.94 10.83 -0.03
C GLU A 66 6.14 11.58 -1.09
N CYS A 67 4.82 11.43 -1.05
CA CYS A 67 3.92 12.02 -2.02
C CYS A 67 2.64 12.55 -1.36
N ALA A 68 1.81 13.25 -2.13
CA ALA A 68 0.43 13.50 -1.74
C ALA A 68 -0.40 12.20 -1.84
N PRO A 69 -1.57 12.12 -1.19
CA PRO A 69 -2.47 10.98 -1.38
C PRO A 69 -2.87 10.82 -2.85
N GLU A 70 -2.54 9.68 -3.44
CA GLU A 70 -2.86 9.33 -4.83
C GLU A 70 -3.14 7.82 -4.93
N VAL A 71 -3.84 7.37 -5.97
CA VAL A 71 -4.19 5.95 -6.14
C VAL A 71 -2.91 5.10 -6.14
N GLY A 72 -2.87 4.08 -5.27
CA GLY A 72 -1.73 3.19 -5.11
C GLY A 72 -0.71 3.61 -4.05
N ALA A 73 -0.78 4.85 -3.54
CA ALA A 73 0.10 5.29 -2.48
C ALA A 73 -0.10 4.45 -1.20
N ILE A 74 1.00 4.13 -0.53
CA ILE A 74 0.96 3.48 0.79
C ILE A 74 0.75 4.56 1.83
N ALA A 75 -0.32 4.43 2.63
CA ALA A 75 -0.55 5.27 3.79
C ALA A 75 0.13 4.62 5.01
N ALA A 76 1.35 5.06 5.35
CA ALA A 76 2.12 4.52 6.47
C ALA A 76 1.87 5.31 7.75
N VAL A 77 1.53 4.60 8.82
CA VAL A 77 1.19 5.18 10.13
C VAL A 77 2.38 5.07 11.09
N PHE A 78 2.71 6.17 11.76
CA PHE A 78 3.87 6.24 12.65
C PHE A 78 3.54 6.69 14.07
N ARG A 79 4.30 6.16 15.03
CA ARG A 79 4.49 6.79 16.37
C ARG A 79 5.99 6.95 16.60
N GLY A 80 6.47 8.19 16.55
CA GLY A 80 7.90 8.47 16.49
C GLY A 80 8.50 7.85 15.22
N ALA A 81 9.54 7.02 15.38
CA ALA A 81 10.18 6.29 14.28
C ALA A 81 9.52 4.94 13.95
N LEU A 82 8.56 4.47 14.76
CA LEU A 82 7.98 3.13 14.60
C LEU A 82 6.82 3.15 13.61
N CYS A 83 6.89 2.28 12.58
CA CYS A 83 5.78 2.03 11.68
C CYS A 83 4.78 1.07 12.35
N LEU A 84 3.59 1.58 12.66
CA LEU A 84 2.58 0.83 13.42
C LEU A 84 1.63 0.07 12.50
N HIS A 85 1.32 0.66 11.34
CA HIS A 85 0.23 0.20 10.48
C HIS A 85 0.41 0.76 9.07
N VAL A 86 -0.23 0.10 8.09
CA VAL A 86 -0.28 0.58 6.71
C VAL A 86 -1.67 0.39 6.09
N GLY A 87 -2.00 1.30 5.19
CA GLY A 87 -3.10 1.19 4.24
C GLY A 87 -2.64 1.43 2.81
N VAL A 88 -3.56 1.32 1.87
CA VAL A 88 -3.35 1.66 0.47
C VAL A 88 -4.44 2.63 0.03
N VAL A 89 -4.04 3.70 -0.65
CA VAL A 89 -4.97 4.65 -1.24
C VAL A 89 -5.58 4.01 -2.50
N ILE A 90 -6.90 4.02 -2.58
CA ILE A 90 -7.69 3.53 -3.71
C ILE A 90 -8.68 4.61 -4.12
N GLU A 91 -9.18 4.51 -5.35
CA GLU A 91 -10.37 5.26 -5.75
C GLU A 91 -11.62 4.40 -5.51
N ALA A 92 -12.62 4.98 -4.84
CA ALA A 92 -13.94 4.39 -4.69
C ALA A 92 -14.99 5.51 -4.69
N ASP A 93 -16.05 5.34 -5.47
CA ASP A 93 -17.12 6.32 -5.66
C ASP A 93 -16.59 7.70 -6.11
N GLY A 94 -15.59 7.71 -7.00
CA GLY A 94 -14.97 8.93 -7.53
C GLY A 94 -14.18 9.74 -6.52
N ARG A 95 -13.78 9.13 -5.39
CA ARG A 95 -13.02 9.79 -4.32
C ARG A 95 -11.86 8.92 -3.87
N LEU A 96 -10.76 9.56 -3.47
CA LEU A 96 -9.65 8.89 -2.80
C LEU A 96 -10.09 8.41 -1.41
N LYS A 97 -9.83 7.14 -1.14
CA LYS A 97 -10.09 6.47 0.13
C LYS A 97 -8.88 5.63 0.51
N VAL A 98 -8.70 5.37 1.80
CA VAL A 98 -7.70 4.42 2.29
C VAL A 98 -8.38 3.10 2.60
N LEU A 99 -7.89 2.03 1.99
CA LEU A 99 -8.22 0.66 2.33
C LEU A 99 -7.14 0.10 3.25
N ASP A 100 -7.55 -0.40 4.41
CA ASP A 100 -6.65 -1.02 5.39
C ASP A 100 -7.32 -2.19 6.11
N THR A 101 -6.59 -2.94 6.93
CA THR A 101 -7.16 -4.00 7.77
C THR A 101 -6.51 -4.08 9.15
N ASN A 102 -7.32 -4.37 10.16
CA ASN A 102 -6.93 -4.53 11.55
C ASN A 102 -7.67 -5.74 12.15
N PRO A 103 -7.36 -6.20 13.39
CA PRO A 103 -8.23 -7.12 14.10
C PRO A 103 -9.65 -6.53 14.17
N GLY A 104 -10.58 -7.13 13.41
CA GLY A 104 -11.89 -6.54 13.10
C GLY A 104 -12.21 -6.48 11.59
N GLY A 105 -11.26 -6.79 10.72
CA GLY A 105 -11.46 -6.89 9.27
C GLY A 105 -10.98 -5.68 8.47
N ALA A 106 -11.13 -5.77 7.16
CA ALA A 106 -10.77 -4.69 6.25
C ALA A 106 -11.80 -3.54 6.28
N ARG A 107 -11.33 -2.31 6.13
CA ARG A 107 -12.14 -1.08 6.19
C ARG A 107 -11.76 -0.14 5.08
N ILE A 108 -12.72 0.67 4.64
CA ILE A 108 -12.51 1.78 3.73
C ILE A 108 -12.86 3.05 4.48
N ARG A 109 -11.93 4.00 4.49
CA ARG A 109 -12.10 5.32 5.11
C ARG A 109 -11.74 6.40 4.12
N THR A 110 -12.29 7.59 4.27
CA THR A 110 -11.74 8.76 3.57
C THR A 110 -10.29 8.98 4.01
N VAL A 111 -9.49 9.64 3.16
CA VAL A 111 -8.11 10.01 3.52
C VAL A 111 -8.10 10.82 4.82
N ARG A 112 -9.00 11.80 4.95
CA ARG A 112 -9.13 12.66 6.13
C ARG A 112 -9.46 11.89 7.41
N GLU A 113 -10.41 10.95 7.36
CA GLU A 113 -10.72 10.11 8.52
C GLU A 113 -9.50 9.28 8.94
N PHE A 114 -8.80 8.69 7.96
CA PHE A 114 -7.60 7.91 8.23
C PHE A 114 -6.50 8.76 8.88
N GLU A 115 -6.25 9.97 8.39
CA GLU A 115 -5.31 10.93 8.98
C GLU A 115 -5.73 11.41 10.37
N THR A 116 -7.03 11.51 10.64
CA THR A 116 -7.55 11.92 11.95
C THR A 116 -7.45 10.80 12.98
N ASP A 117 -7.68 9.55 12.56
CA ASP A 117 -7.66 8.37 13.42
C ASP A 117 -6.25 7.97 13.88
N PHE A 118 -5.21 8.48 13.23
CA PHE A 118 -3.82 8.07 13.46
C PHE A 118 -2.90 9.24 13.78
N PRO A 119 -1.92 9.06 14.69
CA PRO A 119 -1.09 10.16 15.20
C PRO A 119 -0.20 10.83 14.14
N ARG A 120 0.23 10.08 13.13
CA ARG A 120 0.99 10.59 11.98
C ARG A 120 0.83 9.63 10.81
N VAL A 121 0.44 10.14 9.66
CA VAL A 121 0.34 9.41 8.40
C VAL A 121 1.29 10.04 7.39
N VAL A 122 2.04 9.22 6.67
CA VAL A 122 2.88 9.64 5.55
C VAL A 122 2.57 8.77 4.35
N PHE A 123 2.40 9.39 3.19
CA PHE A 123 2.08 8.69 1.95
C PHE A 123 3.35 8.46 1.14
N TYR A 124 3.46 7.24 0.60
CA TYR A 124 4.60 6.83 -0.20
C TYR A 124 4.16 6.26 -1.56
N ARG A 125 4.82 6.69 -2.62
CA ARG A 125 4.73 6.09 -3.96
C ARG A 125 6.05 5.44 -4.35
N ASP A 126 6.02 4.55 -5.32
CA ASP A 126 7.24 3.92 -5.84
C ASP A 126 8.11 4.97 -6.51
N ARG A 127 9.42 4.92 -6.26
CA ARG A 127 10.40 5.62 -7.08
C ARG A 127 10.45 4.92 -8.42
N ILE A 128 10.04 5.62 -9.47
CA ILE A 128 10.27 5.15 -10.83
C ILE A 128 11.75 5.39 -11.12
N PHE A 129 12.56 4.33 -11.13
CA PHE A 129 13.90 4.42 -11.68
C PHE A 129 13.78 4.44 -13.22
N PRO A 130 14.42 5.39 -13.92
CA PRO A 130 14.27 5.55 -15.37
C PRO A 130 14.55 4.30 -16.21
N GLU A 131 15.31 3.34 -15.67
CA GLU A 131 15.64 2.06 -16.31
C GLU A 131 14.45 1.07 -16.40
N GLN A 132 13.30 1.41 -15.82
CA GLN A 132 12.07 0.61 -15.89
C GLN A 132 10.98 1.23 -16.79
N ASP A 133 11.24 2.40 -17.39
CA ASP A 133 10.32 3.01 -18.35
C ASP A 133 10.53 2.44 -19.77
N GLY A 134 10.10 1.19 -19.95
CA GLY A 134 10.00 0.57 -21.28
C GLY A 134 8.84 1.09 -22.13
N ARG A 135 8.26 2.26 -21.80
CA ARG A 135 7.08 2.82 -22.49
C ARG A 135 7.29 4.22 -23.04
N LEU A 136 8.47 4.54 -23.56
CA LEU A 136 8.65 5.64 -24.51
C LEU A 136 9.62 5.22 -25.61
N GLY A 137 9.08 4.64 -26.68
CA GLY A 137 9.84 4.23 -27.86
C GLY A 137 8.98 3.60 -28.95
N ALA A 138 7.75 4.09 -29.13
CA ALA A 138 6.89 3.67 -30.23
C ALA A 138 6.03 4.84 -30.70
N ASP A 139 6.68 5.84 -31.29
CA ASP A 139 6.15 6.82 -32.24
C ASP A 139 7.40 7.28 -33.03
N GLY A 140 7.64 6.95 -34.30
CA GLY A 140 6.70 6.92 -35.41
C GLY A 140 6.92 8.18 -36.26
N HIS A 141 7.97 8.23 -37.09
CA HIS A 141 7.86 8.97 -38.36
C HIS A 141 8.80 8.44 -39.45
N VAL A 142 8.20 8.35 -40.63
CA VAL A 142 8.67 7.85 -41.91
C VAL A 142 9.23 9.02 -42.74
N SER A 143 9.95 8.68 -43.82
CA SER A 143 10.35 9.50 -44.99
C SER A 143 11.77 10.05 -44.89
N ASN A 144 12.68 9.86 -45.86
CA ASN A 144 12.56 9.53 -47.28
C ASN A 144 13.75 8.66 -47.72
#